data_AF-A0A7C1C6P3-F1
#
_entry.id   AF-A0A7C1C6P3-F1
#
_cell.length_a   1.000
_cell.length_b   1.000
_cell.length_c   1.000
_cell.angle_alpha   90.00
_cell.angle_beta   90.00
_cell.angle_gamma   90.00
#
_symmetry.space_group_name_H-M   'P 1'
#
loop_
_entity.id
_entity.type
_entity.pdbx_description
1 polymer ?
#
loop_
_entity_poly.entity_id
_entity_poly.type
_entity_poly.pdbx_seq_one_letter_code
_entity_poly.pdbx_strand_id
1 'polypeptide(L)'
;MSQNGHCPDIPPSPVPVIIPATDHPIKVHDIDGEALKVLYRLRDAGFAGYLVGGGVRDLYLGQRPKDFDISTNARPGQLRKLFRNSRTIGRRFRLVQVFFRGGKIIEVSTLRSRSEYDINDIDKVLPSNNTFGTLPEDAFRRDLTINSLFYEIEHNTIIDYVGGVKDLDQGIIRIVGEPDRRVTRDPVRIMRVVRHAARNGFRIEEQSWQAIIRHRHKLDLCPPSRIRDELLRDLRSGKSEPWTRTVLKSRIFTTILPFYAEILDGARGRQRQQELLALTRVLDRLHGQSSDDYRIEIPDYMLFTTLLVPWAEERFDLLQQRLHGPAHHTLSREIRAELDSLFSERFNIKRLDKEA
;
A
#
# COMPACT_ATOMS: atom_id res chain seq x y z
N MET A 1 3.66 -30.43 -49.44
CA MET A 1 3.78 -29.16 -48.68
C MET A 1 2.66 -29.11 -47.66
N SER A 2 2.93 -29.56 -46.43
CA SER A 2 1.99 -29.41 -45.31
C SER A 2 2.82 -28.99 -44.11
N GLN A 3 2.86 -27.68 -43.82
CA GLN A 3 3.47 -27.17 -42.60
C GLN A 3 2.39 -27.22 -41.51
N ASN A 4 2.59 -28.13 -40.56
CA ASN A 4 1.85 -28.19 -39.31
C ASN A 4 2.11 -26.90 -38.53
N GLY A 5 1.05 -26.13 -38.30
CA GLY A 5 1.07 -24.97 -37.41
C GLY A 5 1.41 -25.42 -35.99
N HIS A 6 2.62 -25.09 -35.54
CA HIS A 6 3.00 -25.15 -34.14
C HIS A 6 2.08 -24.18 -33.37
N CYS A 7 1.16 -24.72 -32.58
CA CYS A 7 0.52 -23.96 -31.52
C CYS A 7 1.62 -23.64 -30.50
N PRO A 8 1.90 -22.38 -30.17
CA PRO A 8 2.92 -22.08 -29.17
C PRO A 8 2.47 -22.68 -27.84
N ASP A 9 3.30 -23.54 -27.25
CA ASP A 9 3.08 -24.14 -25.94
C ASP A 9 2.77 -23.03 -24.93
N ILE A 10 1.49 -22.94 -24.54
CA ILE A 10 1.08 -22.07 -23.44
C ILE A 10 1.73 -22.67 -22.20
N PRO A 11 2.62 -21.94 -21.49
CA PRO A 11 3.23 -22.49 -20.28
C PRO A 11 2.12 -22.92 -19.31
N PRO A 12 2.24 -24.09 -18.66
CA PRO A 12 1.20 -24.59 -17.77
C PRO A 12 0.87 -23.52 -16.74
N SER A 13 -0.43 -23.24 -16.59
CA SER A 13 -0.88 -22.29 -15.58
C SER A 13 -0.39 -22.75 -14.21
N PRO A 14 0.21 -21.87 -13.41
CA PRO A 14 0.81 -22.24 -12.13
C PRO A 14 -0.26 -22.88 -11.24
N VAL A 15 0.03 -24.08 -10.73
CA VAL A 15 -0.88 -24.85 -9.88
C VAL A 15 -0.93 -24.19 -8.50
N PRO A 16 -2.11 -23.82 -7.98
CA PRO A 16 -2.22 -23.24 -6.65
C PRO A 16 -2.04 -24.31 -5.58
N VAL A 17 -1.58 -23.88 -4.41
CA VAL A 17 -1.79 -24.61 -3.16
C VAL A 17 -3.18 -24.22 -2.65
N ILE A 18 -4.02 -25.23 -2.42
CA ILE A 18 -5.35 -25.05 -1.81
C ILE A 18 -5.23 -25.42 -0.34
N ILE A 19 -5.47 -24.45 0.54
CA ILE A 19 -5.46 -24.66 1.98
C ILE A 19 -6.91 -24.90 2.42
N PRO A 20 -7.26 -26.10 2.92
CA PRO A 20 -8.61 -26.41 3.36
C PRO A 20 -9.00 -25.70 4.66
N ALA A 21 -10.30 -25.65 4.94
CA ALA A 21 -10.88 -25.01 6.12
C ALA A 21 -10.31 -25.48 7.47
N THR A 22 -9.77 -26.70 7.51
CA THR A 22 -9.13 -27.31 8.69
C THR A 22 -7.73 -26.76 8.95
N ASP A 23 -7.07 -26.25 7.91
CA ASP A 23 -5.63 -25.95 7.91
C ASP A 23 -5.38 -24.43 7.89
N HIS A 24 -6.41 -23.62 8.06
CA HIS A 24 -6.30 -22.18 8.24
C HIS A 24 -7.26 -21.64 9.31
N PRO A 25 -6.93 -20.51 9.96
CA PRO A 25 -7.70 -20.00 11.09
C PRO A 25 -8.99 -19.27 10.69
N ILE A 26 -9.12 -18.80 9.44
CA ILE A 26 -10.26 -17.99 8.98
C ILE A 26 -11.59 -18.75 9.15
N LYS A 27 -12.56 -18.13 9.83
CA LYS A 27 -13.94 -18.64 9.93
C LYS A 27 -14.91 -17.69 9.24
N VAL A 28 -15.99 -18.24 8.69
CA VAL A 28 -17.00 -17.47 7.96
C VAL A 28 -17.65 -16.39 8.82
N HIS A 29 -17.82 -16.63 10.12
CA HIS A 29 -18.42 -15.65 11.03
C HIS A 29 -17.52 -14.44 11.32
N ASP A 30 -16.22 -14.53 11.03
CA ASP A 30 -15.28 -13.39 11.13
C ASP A 30 -15.36 -12.49 9.89
N ILE A 31 -16.00 -12.96 8.82
CA ILE A 31 -16.20 -12.21 7.59
C ILE A 31 -17.39 -11.29 7.77
N ASP A 32 -17.21 -10.06 7.32
CA ASP A 32 -18.25 -9.06 7.32
C ASP A 32 -19.54 -9.51 6.62
N GLY A 33 -20.69 -9.28 7.26
CA GLY A 33 -21.98 -9.75 6.77
C GLY A 33 -22.37 -9.17 5.41
N GLU A 34 -21.95 -7.95 5.09
CA GLU A 34 -22.20 -7.28 3.82
C GLU A 34 -21.26 -7.81 2.74
N ALA A 35 -20.00 -8.09 3.07
CA ALA A 35 -19.08 -8.80 2.18
C ALA A 35 -19.61 -10.20 1.84
N LEU A 36 -20.10 -10.96 2.83
CA LEU A 36 -20.74 -12.26 2.61
C LEU A 36 -21.96 -12.16 1.69
N LYS A 37 -22.84 -11.16 1.88
CA LYS A 37 -23.98 -10.93 0.99
C LYS A 37 -23.56 -10.69 -0.45
N VAL A 38 -22.45 -9.95 -0.68
CA VAL A 38 -21.91 -9.75 -2.03
C VAL A 38 -21.42 -11.07 -2.63
N LEU A 39 -20.67 -11.87 -1.87
CA LEU A 39 -20.13 -13.15 -2.32
C LEU A 39 -21.24 -14.16 -2.65
N TYR A 40 -22.24 -14.31 -1.78
CA TYR A 40 -23.39 -15.17 -2.04
C TYR A 40 -24.17 -14.73 -3.29
N ARG A 41 -24.37 -13.42 -3.48
CA ARG A 41 -25.07 -12.90 -4.67
C ARG A 41 -24.29 -13.12 -5.96
N LEU A 42 -22.95 -13.09 -5.91
CA LEU A 42 -22.11 -13.47 -7.05
C LEU A 42 -22.27 -14.95 -7.38
N ARG A 43 -22.16 -15.82 -6.37
CA ARG A 43 -22.33 -17.27 -6.51
C ARG A 43 -23.69 -17.63 -7.09
N ASP A 44 -24.76 -17.09 -6.54
CA ASP A 44 -26.14 -17.39 -6.97
C ASP A 44 -26.42 -16.90 -8.41
N ALA A 45 -25.64 -15.93 -8.89
CA ALA A 45 -25.66 -15.46 -10.28
C ALA A 45 -24.69 -16.23 -11.21
N GLY A 46 -24.03 -17.27 -10.72
CA GLY A 46 -23.08 -18.09 -11.48
C GLY A 46 -21.68 -17.49 -11.66
N PHE A 47 -21.32 -16.49 -10.86
CA PHE A 47 -19.98 -15.88 -10.87
C PHE A 47 -19.13 -16.40 -9.72
N ALA A 48 -17.83 -16.52 -9.96
CA ALA A 48 -16.86 -16.77 -8.90
C ALA A 48 -16.62 -15.49 -8.10
N GLY A 49 -16.52 -15.59 -6.78
CA GLY A 49 -16.28 -14.46 -5.88
C GLY A 49 -15.29 -14.83 -4.80
N TYR A 50 -14.25 -14.01 -4.63
CA TYR A 50 -13.16 -14.26 -3.70
C TYR A 50 -12.93 -13.03 -2.84
N LEU A 51 -12.77 -13.22 -1.53
CA LEU A 51 -12.12 -12.21 -0.69
C LEU A 51 -10.64 -12.17 -1.05
N VAL A 52 -10.06 -10.98 -1.06
CA VAL A 52 -8.66 -10.78 -1.48
C VAL A 52 -7.93 -9.75 -0.62
N GLY A 53 -6.61 -9.68 -0.78
CA GLY A 53 -5.82 -8.55 -0.30
C GLY A 53 -5.66 -8.52 1.22
N GLY A 54 -5.76 -7.32 1.79
CA GLY A 54 -5.53 -7.09 3.21
C GLY A 54 -6.54 -7.80 4.11
N GLY A 55 -7.78 -8.01 3.63
CA GLY A 55 -8.81 -8.68 4.42
C GLY A 55 -8.48 -10.13 4.71
N VAL A 56 -8.02 -10.89 3.69
CA VAL A 56 -7.64 -12.30 3.88
C VAL A 56 -6.43 -12.42 4.82
N ARG A 57 -5.42 -11.56 4.64
CA ARG A 57 -4.26 -11.50 5.57
C ARG A 57 -4.70 -11.21 7.00
N ASP A 58 -5.48 -10.15 7.19
CA ASP A 58 -5.84 -9.69 8.53
C ASP A 58 -6.67 -10.77 9.25
N LEU A 59 -7.63 -11.41 8.55
CA LEU A 59 -8.37 -12.57 9.07
C LEU A 59 -7.45 -13.75 9.42
N TYR A 60 -6.48 -14.07 8.56
CA TYR A 60 -5.53 -15.16 8.81
C TYR A 60 -4.70 -14.91 10.07
N LEU A 61 -4.35 -13.66 10.34
CA LEU A 61 -3.61 -13.25 11.54
C LEU A 61 -4.50 -13.06 12.78
N GLY A 62 -5.79 -13.43 12.71
CA GLY A 62 -6.75 -13.25 13.81
C GLY A 62 -7.12 -11.79 14.08
N GLN A 63 -6.89 -10.90 13.12
CA GLN A 63 -7.21 -9.47 13.20
C GLN A 63 -8.53 -9.19 12.49
N ARG A 64 -9.23 -8.13 12.91
CA ARG A 64 -10.41 -7.63 12.20
C ARG A 64 -9.98 -6.77 11.00
N PRO A 65 -10.36 -7.12 9.77
CA PRO A 65 -10.12 -6.27 8.61
C PRO A 65 -10.82 -4.92 8.74
N LYS A 66 -10.17 -3.85 8.27
CA LYS A 66 -10.79 -2.53 8.17
C LYS A 66 -11.74 -2.43 6.98
N ASP A 67 -11.33 -3.04 5.87
CA ASP A 67 -12.03 -3.03 4.59
C ASP A 67 -12.03 -4.46 4.01
N PHE A 68 -13.09 -4.80 3.29
CA PHE A 68 -13.22 -6.07 2.59
C PHE A 68 -13.26 -5.83 1.08
N ASP A 69 -12.22 -6.33 0.40
CA ASP A 69 -12.12 -6.30 -1.05
C ASP A 69 -12.54 -7.66 -1.63
N ILE A 70 -13.34 -7.61 -2.70
CA ILE A 70 -13.79 -8.79 -3.44
C ILE A 70 -13.24 -8.74 -4.87
N SER A 71 -12.73 -9.88 -5.34
CA SER A 71 -12.41 -10.10 -6.75
C SER A 71 -13.32 -11.16 -7.37
N THR A 72 -13.66 -11.00 -8.65
CA THR A 72 -14.62 -11.86 -9.35
C THR A 72 -14.30 -11.98 -10.85
N ASN A 73 -14.78 -13.03 -11.49
CA ASN A 73 -14.76 -13.15 -12.95
C ASN A 73 -15.88 -12.32 -13.65
N ALA A 74 -16.82 -11.74 -12.89
CA ALA A 74 -17.87 -10.88 -13.44
C ALA A 74 -17.31 -9.56 -13.97
N ARG A 75 -17.70 -9.18 -15.19
CA ARG A 75 -17.30 -7.91 -15.82
C ARG A 75 -18.02 -6.72 -15.19
N PRO A 76 -17.48 -5.48 -15.25
CA PRO A 76 -18.11 -4.30 -14.64
C PRO A 76 -19.55 -4.03 -15.10
N GLY A 77 -19.89 -4.38 -16.35
CA GLY A 77 -21.26 -4.29 -16.86
C GLY A 77 -22.22 -5.30 -16.22
N GLN A 78 -21.76 -6.53 -15.96
CA GLN A 78 -22.53 -7.57 -15.27
C GLN A 78 -22.68 -7.22 -13.79
N LEU A 79 -21.63 -6.71 -13.16
CA LEU A 79 -21.65 -6.25 -11.78
C LEU A 79 -22.68 -5.13 -11.55
N ARG A 80 -22.77 -4.14 -12.44
CA ARG A 80 -23.81 -3.09 -12.34
C ARG A 80 -25.22 -3.61 -12.50
N LYS A 81 -25.43 -4.64 -13.33
CA LYS A 81 -26.74 -5.30 -13.48
C LYS A 81 -27.09 -6.09 -12.22
N LEU A 82 -26.11 -6.78 -11.65
CA LEU A 82 -26.27 -7.62 -10.46
C LEU A 82 -26.51 -6.77 -9.21
N PHE A 83 -25.73 -5.72 -9.02
CA PHE A 83 -25.78 -4.79 -7.89
C PHE A 83 -26.31 -3.44 -8.35
N ARG A 84 -27.63 -3.25 -8.33
CA ARG A 84 -28.28 -1.99 -8.75
C ARG A 84 -27.88 -0.79 -7.87
N ASN A 85 -27.54 -1.07 -6.61
CA ASN A 85 -27.00 -0.15 -5.62
C ASN A 85 -25.45 -0.08 -5.72
N SER A 86 -24.92 0.19 -6.90
CA SER A 86 -23.47 0.28 -7.09
C SER A 86 -23.02 1.42 -7.99
N ARG A 87 -21.75 1.83 -7.84
CA ARG A 87 -21.09 2.82 -8.71
C ARG A 87 -19.77 2.26 -9.20
N THR A 88 -19.47 2.45 -10.48
CA THR A 88 -18.14 2.18 -11.01
C THR A 88 -17.23 3.38 -10.79
N ILE A 89 -16.07 3.15 -10.19
CA ILE A 89 -15.00 4.14 -10.01
C ILE A 89 -13.73 3.70 -10.75
N GLY A 90 -12.87 4.67 -11.03
CA GLY A 90 -11.59 4.43 -11.71
C GLY A 90 -11.70 4.41 -13.23
N ARG A 91 -10.80 5.14 -13.89
CA ARG A 91 -10.73 5.23 -15.36
C ARG A 91 -10.07 3.99 -15.97
N ARG A 92 -8.89 3.64 -15.46
CA ARG A 92 -8.08 2.50 -15.94
C ARG A 92 -8.49 1.19 -15.24
N PHE A 93 -8.59 1.22 -13.92
CA PHE A 93 -9.02 0.08 -13.12
C PHE A 93 -10.46 0.31 -12.66
N ARG A 94 -11.42 -0.30 -13.36
CA ARG A 94 -12.83 -0.18 -13.02
C ARG A 94 -13.12 -1.03 -11.78
N LEU A 95 -13.24 -0.37 -10.62
CA LEU A 95 -13.74 -0.96 -9.39
C LEU A 95 -15.24 -0.66 -9.29
N VAL A 96 -16.03 -1.59 -8.77
CA VAL A 96 -17.45 -1.41 -8.52
C VAL A 96 -17.65 -1.33 -7.01
N GLN A 97 -18.08 -0.17 -6.52
CA GLN A 97 -18.43 0.05 -5.13
C GLN A 97 -19.90 -0.30 -4.93
N VAL A 98 -20.19 -1.28 -4.08
CA VAL A 98 -21.55 -1.70 -3.71
C VAL A 98 -21.92 -1.04 -2.38
N PHE A 99 -23.03 -0.32 -2.36
CA PHE A 99 -23.45 0.49 -1.21
C PHE A 99 -24.46 -0.26 -0.33
N PHE A 100 -24.23 -0.26 0.97
CA PHE A 100 -25.15 -0.81 1.96
C PHE A 100 -25.74 0.30 2.84
N ARG A 101 -26.79 -0.04 3.60
CA ARG A 101 -27.35 0.88 4.62
C ARG A 101 -26.28 1.19 5.67
N GLY A 102 -26.34 2.39 6.26
CA GLY A 102 -25.33 2.84 7.22
C GLY A 102 -24.02 3.34 6.62
N GLY A 103 -24.00 3.63 5.31
CA GLY A 103 -22.84 4.25 4.63
C GLY A 103 -21.70 3.28 4.29
N LYS A 104 -21.88 1.98 4.55
CA LYS A 104 -20.87 0.95 4.28
C LYS A 104 -20.73 0.68 2.78
N ILE A 105 -19.48 0.47 2.35
CA ILE A 105 -19.11 0.24 0.96
C ILE A 105 -18.29 -1.04 0.88
N ILE A 106 -18.65 -1.92 -0.05
CA ILE A 106 -17.85 -3.10 -0.41
C ILE A 106 -17.27 -2.89 -1.80
N GLU A 107 -15.96 -3.05 -1.95
CA GLU A 107 -15.28 -2.91 -3.23
C GLU A 107 -15.23 -4.24 -3.97
N VAL A 108 -15.78 -4.27 -5.19
CA VAL A 108 -15.80 -5.44 -6.06
C VAL A 108 -15.04 -5.14 -7.33
N SER A 109 -14.03 -5.96 -7.63
CA SER A 109 -13.14 -5.80 -8.75
C SER A 109 -13.17 -7.02 -9.67
N THR A 110 -13.11 -6.81 -10.99
CA THR A 110 -12.89 -7.94 -11.89
C THR A 110 -11.43 -8.37 -11.84
N LEU A 111 -11.18 -9.70 -11.88
CA LEU A 111 -9.84 -10.27 -12.03
C LEU A 111 -9.13 -9.68 -13.24
N ARG A 112 -7.86 -9.30 -13.08
CA ARG A 112 -7.11 -8.59 -14.11
C ARG A 112 -6.03 -9.48 -14.71
N SER A 113 -5.80 -9.36 -16.01
CA SER A 113 -4.80 -10.16 -16.72
C SER A 113 -3.38 -9.65 -16.51
N ARG A 114 -2.41 -10.43 -17.03
CA ARG A 114 -0.99 -10.01 -17.12
C ARG A 114 -0.69 -9.04 -18.26
N SER A 115 -1.49 -9.02 -19.32
CA SER A 115 -1.17 -8.36 -20.60
C SER A 115 -0.95 -6.84 -20.51
N GLU A 116 -1.45 -6.16 -19.48
CA GLU A 116 -1.21 -4.71 -19.32
C GLU A 116 0.19 -4.36 -18.78
N TYR A 117 0.97 -5.34 -18.35
CA TYR A 117 2.12 -5.11 -17.47
C TYR A 117 3.40 -5.92 -17.80
N ASP A 118 3.31 -6.92 -18.69
CA ASP A 118 4.43 -7.76 -19.16
C ASP A 118 4.82 -7.50 -20.63
N ILE A 119 4.34 -6.41 -21.25
CA ILE A 119 4.83 -6.02 -22.58
C ILE A 119 6.10 -5.20 -22.41
N ASN A 120 7.22 -5.72 -22.93
CA ASN A 120 8.55 -5.10 -22.91
C ASN A 120 8.67 -3.81 -23.76
N ASP A 121 7.56 -3.23 -24.24
CA ASP A 121 7.55 -2.03 -25.08
C ASP A 121 7.08 -0.83 -24.26
N ILE A 122 8.01 0.08 -23.97
CA ILE A 122 7.77 1.37 -23.29
C ILE A 122 6.89 2.30 -24.17
N ASP A 123 6.81 2.04 -25.48
CA ASP A 123 6.19 2.93 -26.47
C ASP A 123 4.85 2.45 -27.03
N LYS A 124 4.33 1.29 -26.61
CA LYS A 124 2.99 0.84 -27.03
C LYS A 124 1.96 1.13 -25.97
N VAL A 125 1.26 2.25 -26.14
CA VAL A 125 -0.05 2.47 -25.51
C VAL A 125 -0.97 1.35 -26.01
N LEU A 126 -1.18 0.35 -25.16
CA LEU A 126 -2.12 -0.73 -25.45
C LEU A 126 -3.51 -0.14 -25.77
N PRO A 127 -4.21 -0.68 -26.79
CA PRO A 127 -5.61 -0.38 -27.01
C PRO A 127 -6.45 -0.64 -25.75
N SER A 128 -7.53 0.11 -25.58
CA SER A 128 -8.48 0.09 -24.46
C SER A 128 -9.33 -1.19 -24.35
N ASN A 129 -8.78 -2.35 -24.68
CA ASN A 129 -9.42 -3.63 -24.41
C ASN A 129 -9.03 -4.11 -23.01
N ASN A 130 -9.92 -3.80 -22.06
CA ASN A 130 -9.94 -4.36 -20.70
C ASN A 130 -9.63 -5.86 -20.76
N THR A 131 -8.40 -6.24 -20.39
CA THR A 131 -8.03 -7.65 -20.40
C THR A 131 -8.38 -8.23 -19.04
N PHE A 132 -9.50 -8.95 -19.00
CA PHE A 132 -9.95 -9.71 -17.84
C PHE A 132 -9.07 -10.94 -17.69
N GLY A 133 -8.61 -11.20 -16.48
CA GLY A 133 -7.64 -12.26 -16.21
C GLY A 133 -8.22 -13.42 -15.41
N THR A 134 -7.37 -14.41 -15.24
CA THR A 134 -7.55 -15.56 -14.35
C THR A 134 -7.03 -15.26 -12.94
N LEU A 135 -7.38 -16.09 -11.96
CA LEU A 135 -6.84 -16.01 -10.60
C LEU A 135 -5.30 -15.94 -10.53
N PRO A 136 -4.53 -16.82 -11.21
CA PRO A 136 -3.07 -16.74 -11.16
C PRO A 136 -2.56 -15.41 -11.74
N GLU A 137 -3.11 -14.93 -12.85
CA GLU A 137 -2.70 -13.64 -13.42
C GLU A 137 -2.90 -12.48 -12.43
N ASP A 138 -4.03 -12.48 -11.70
CA ASP A 138 -4.30 -11.49 -10.65
C ASP A 138 -3.30 -11.61 -9.49
N ALA A 139 -3.03 -12.84 -9.04
CA ALA A 139 -2.08 -13.13 -7.97
C ALA A 139 -0.68 -12.58 -8.29
N PHE A 140 -0.15 -12.90 -9.47
CA PHE A 140 1.20 -12.48 -9.90
C PHE A 140 1.32 -10.97 -10.20
N ARG A 141 0.20 -10.27 -10.32
CA ARG A 141 0.16 -8.82 -10.53
C ARG A 141 0.26 -8.02 -9.23
N ARG A 142 -0.09 -8.62 -8.10
CA ARG A 142 -0.06 -7.98 -6.78
C ARG A 142 1.36 -7.76 -6.28
N ASP A 143 1.51 -6.91 -5.29
CA ASP A 143 2.79 -6.46 -4.77
C ASP A 143 3.43 -7.49 -3.85
N LEU A 144 2.69 -7.99 -2.86
CA LEU A 144 3.20 -8.85 -1.79
C LEU A 144 2.52 -10.21 -1.77
N THR A 145 3.26 -11.27 -1.48
CA THR A 145 2.73 -12.64 -1.40
C THR A 145 1.57 -12.74 -0.42
N ILE A 146 1.73 -12.19 0.78
CA ILE A 146 0.71 -12.16 1.83
C ILE A 146 -0.58 -11.41 1.46
N ASN A 147 -0.54 -10.50 0.47
CA ASN A 147 -1.71 -9.75 -0.02
C ASN A 147 -2.30 -10.36 -1.30
N SER A 148 -1.77 -11.52 -1.71
CA SER A 148 -2.11 -12.21 -2.97
C SER A 148 -2.84 -13.54 -2.74
N LEU A 149 -3.38 -13.69 -1.53
CA LEU A 149 -4.26 -14.79 -1.15
C LEU A 149 -5.69 -14.50 -1.58
N PHE A 150 -6.40 -15.56 -1.99
CA PHE A 150 -7.82 -15.53 -2.32
C PHE A 150 -8.54 -16.47 -1.36
N TYR A 151 -9.64 -16.02 -0.77
CA TYR A 151 -10.49 -16.87 0.05
C TYR A 151 -11.85 -17.05 -0.62
N GLU A 152 -12.28 -18.30 -0.79
CA GLU A 152 -13.61 -18.65 -1.31
C GLU A 152 -14.53 -19.17 -0.22
N ILE A 153 -15.82 -18.83 -0.30
CA ILE A 153 -16.82 -19.18 0.71
C ILE A 153 -17.52 -20.52 0.46
N GLU A 154 -17.31 -21.16 -0.70
CA GLU A 154 -18.01 -22.40 -1.06
C GLU A 154 -17.46 -23.58 -0.27
N HIS A 155 -16.15 -23.80 -0.32
CA HIS A 155 -15.46 -24.83 0.47
C HIS A 155 -14.72 -24.25 1.68
N ASN A 156 -14.80 -22.94 1.89
CA ASN A 156 -14.02 -22.22 2.90
C ASN A 156 -12.53 -22.52 2.76
N THR A 157 -11.97 -22.26 1.57
CA THR A 157 -10.57 -22.56 1.26
C THR A 157 -9.81 -21.27 0.94
N ILE A 158 -8.51 -21.29 1.23
CA ILE A 158 -7.57 -20.28 0.74
C ILE A 158 -6.86 -20.84 -0.50
N ILE A 159 -6.86 -20.05 -1.57
CA ILE A 159 -6.16 -20.35 -2.82
C ILE A 159 -4.89 -19.49 -2.86
N ASP A 160 -3.73 -20.15 -2.89
CA ASP A 160 -2.42 -19.52 -2.85
C ASP A 160 -1.56 -19.93 -4.06
N TYR A 161 -1.23 -18.95 -4.92
CA TYR A 161 -0.37 -19.16 -6.10
C TYR A 161 1.10 -18.78 -5.87
N VAL A 162 1.41 -18.13 -4.74
CA VAL A 162 2.69 -17.42 -4.56
C VAL A 162 3.40 -17.76 -3.26
N GLY A 163 2.84 -18.65 -2.44
CA GLY A 163 3.37 -19.04 -1.14
C GLY A 163 3.10 -18.00 -0.05
N GLY A 164 2.02 -17.22 -0.20
CA GLY A 164 1.59 -16.22 0.78
C GLY A 164 1.26 -16.81 2.15
N VAL A 165 0.65 -17.99 2.24
CA VAL A 165 0.33 -18.62 3.55
C VAL A 165 1.60 -18.98 4.30
N LYS A 166 2.57 -19.58 3.62
CA LYS A 166 3.88 -19.88 4.20
C LYS A 166 4.62 -18.62 4.67
N ASP A 167 4.56 -17.54 3.88
CA ASP A 167 5.15 -16.27 4.27
C ASP A 167 4.41 -15.64 5.48
N LEU A 168 3.09 -15.83 5.61
CA LEU A 168 2.34 -15.40 6.81
C LEU A 168 2.78 -16.17 8.05
N ASP A 169 2.86 -17.50 7.97
CA ASP A 169 3.27 -18.35 9.09
C ASP A 169 4.70 -18.04 9.56
N GLN A 170 5.59 -17.68 8.63
CA GLN A 170 6.98 -17.34 8.91
C GLN A 170 7.22 -15.86 9.25
N GLY A 171 6.19 -15.02 9.18
CA GLY A 171 6.30 -13.57 9.39
C GLY A 171 7.20 -12.88 8.37
N ILE A 172 7.07 -13.20 7.08
CA ILE A 172 7.90 -12.70 5.99
C ILE A 172 7.10 -11.76 5.07
N ILE A 173 7.70 -10.62 4.72
CA ILE A 173 7.25 -9.77 3.62
C ILE A 173 8.10 -10.05 2.39
N ARG A 174 7.46 -10.57 1.33
CA ARG A 174 8.09 -10.94 0.06
C ARG A 174 7.38 -10.27 -1.11
N ILE A 175 8.15 -9.75 -2.06
CA ILE A 175 7.61 -9.21 -3.32
C ILE A 175 7.21 -10.37 -4.24
N VAL A 176 6.03 -10.28 -4.85
CA VAL A 176 5.57 -11.30 -5.81
C VAL A 176 6.37 -11.19 -7.11
N GLY A 177 6.94 -12.32 -7.57
CA GLY A 177 7.73 -12.41 -8.78
C GLY A 177 9.19 -12.01 -8.55
N GLU A 178 9.82 -11.41 -9.56
CA GLU A 178 11.24 -11.02 -9.52
C GLU A 178 11.40 -9.61 -8.92
N PRO A 179 11.98 -9.44 -7.72
CA PRO A 179 12.02 -8.16 -7.01
C PRO A 179 12.62 -6.99 -7.78
N ASP A 180 13.72 -7.19 -8.53
CA ASP A 180 14.40 -6.12 -9.26
C ASP A 180 13.51 -5.51 -10.35
N ARG A 181 12.87 -6.33 -11.18
CA ARG A 181 11.91 -5.91 -12.21
C ARG A 181 10.71 -5.21 -11.59
N ARG A 182 10.17 -5.77 -10.50
CA ARG A 182 8.97 -5.25 -9.85
C ARG A 182 9.20 -3.88 -9.22
N VAL A 183 10.31 -3.72 -8.51
CA VAL A 183 10.70 -2.42 -7.93
C VAL A 183 11.04 -1.42 -9.02
N THR A 184 11.75 -1.84 -10.08
CA THR A 184 12.08 -0.95 -11.20
C THR A 184 10.84 -0.41 -11.90
N ARG A 185 9.81 -1.24 -12.10
CA ARG A 185 8.58 -0.84 -12.80
C ARG A 185 7.67 0.07 -11.99
N ASP A 186 7.61 -0.13 -10.67
CA ASP A 186 6.87 0.76 -9.76
C ASP A 186 7.66 0.92 -8.46
N PRO A 187 8.55 1.92 -8.38
CA PRO A 187 9.42 2.11 -7.22
C PRO A 187 8.65 2.36 -5.91
N VAL A 188 7.41 2.84 -5.99
CA VAL A 188 6.52 3.01 -4.83
C VAL A 188 6.30 1.69 -4.05
N ARG A 189 6.50 0.52 -4.67
CA ARG A 189 6.48 -0.77 -3.98
C ARG A 189 7.46 -0.84 -2.82
N ILE A 190 8.58 -0.11 -2.87
CA ILE A 190 9.54 -0.02 -1.77
C ILE A 190 8.85 0.47 -0.50
N MET A 191 8.10 1.57 -0.59
CA MET A 191 7.39 2.14 0.55
C MET A 191 6.32 1.17 1.09
N ARG A 192 5.60 0.49 0.18
CA ARG A 192 4.60 -0.52 0.55
C ARG A 192 5.19 -1.71 1.30
N VAL A 193 6.34 -2.24 0.84
CA VAL A 193 7.05 -3.35 1.52
C VAL A 193 7.43 -2.94 2.94
N VAL A 194 8.06 -1.77 3.10
CA VAL A 194 8.49 -1.27 4.41
C VAL A 194 7.29 -1.00 5.32
N ARG A 195 6.19 -0.45 4.79
CA ARG A 195 4.93 -0.28 5.52
C ARG A 195 4.40 -1.60 6.06
N HIS A 196 4.33 -2.64 5.23
CA HIS A 196 3.79 -3.93 5.64
C HIS A 196 4.71 -4.66 6.63
N ALA A 197 6.02 -4.51 6.50
CA ALA A 197 6.98 -5.02 7.47
C ALA A 197 6.79 -4.35 8.84
N ALA A 198 6.74 -3.03 8.87
CA ALA A 198 6.51 -2.25 10.08
C ALA A 198 5.13 -2.53 10.72
N ARG A 199 4.07 -2.63 9.90
CA ARG A 199 2.71 -2.85 10.39
C ARG A 199 2.55 -4.19 11.11
N ASN A 200 3.08 -5.25 10.51
CA ASN A 200 2.89 -6.61 10.98
C ASN A 200 4.02 -7.09 11.92
N GLY A 201 5.11 -6.32 12.05
CA GLY A 201 6.31 -6.77 12.76
C GLY A 201 7.06 -7.88 12.03
N PHE A 202 6.88 -7.97 10.71
CA PHE A 202 7.42 -9.03 9.86
C PHE A 202 8.79 -8.65 9.31
N ARG A 203 9.63 -9.64 9.03
CA ARG A 203 10.93 -9.43 8.38
C ARG A 203 10.76 -9.35 6.87
N ILE A 204 11.55 -8.51 6.21
CA ILE A 204 11.58 -8.46 4.74
C ILE A 204 12.48 -9.59 4.26
N GLU A 205 12.03 -10.31 3.23
CA GLU A 205 12.82 -11.35 2.58
C GLU A 205 14.11 -10.78 1.98
N GLU A 206 15.23 -11.51 2.10
CA GLU A 206 16.57 -11.01 1.73
C GLU A 206 16.65 -10.55 0.27
N GLN A 207 16.13 -11.31 -0.70
CA GLN A 207 16.15 -10.91 -2.11
C GLN A 207 15.33 -9.64 -2.34
N SER A 208 14.13 -9.57 -1.76
CA SER A 208 13.29 -8.38 -1.76
C SER A 208 14.00 -7.18 -1.14
N TRP A 209 14.73 -7.37 -0.03
CA TRP A 209 15.48 -6.33 0.64
C TRP A 209 16.64 -5.81 -0.22
N GLN A 210 17.45 -6.69 -0.79
CA GLN A 210 18.57 -6.31 -1.65
C GLN A 210 18.10 -5.52 -2.88
N ALA A 211 16.99 -5.92 -3.51
CA ALA A 211 16.41 -5.18 -4.61
C ALA A 211 15.92 -3.78 -4.19
N ILE A 212 15.29 -3.66 -3.01
CA ILE A 212 14.90 -2.37 -2.43
C ILE A 212 16.12 -1.46 -2.26
N ILE A 213 17.20 -1.97 -1.64
CA ILE A 213 18.41 -1.19 -1.41
C ILE A 213 19.03 -0.75 -2.73
N ARG A 214 19.14 -1.64 -3.72
CA ARG A 214 19.72 -1.34 -5.04
C ARG A 214 18.94 -0.27 -5.81
N HIS A 215 17.61 -0.33 -5.77
CA HIS A 215 16.73 0.54 -6.58
C HIS A 215 16.10 1.70 -5.83
N ARG A 216 16.44 1.93 -4.54
CA ARG A 216 15.84 3.01 -3.73
C ARG A 216 15.82 4.38 -4.41
N HIS A 217 16.90 4.75 -5.10
CA HIS A 217 17.03 6.01 -5.83
C HIS A 217 15.94 6.22 -6.91
N LYS A 218 15.33 5.15 -7.42
CA LYS A 218 14.23 5.26 -8.40
C LYS A 218 12.95 5.85 -7.82
N LEU A 219 12.84 6.00 -6.49
CA LEU A 219 11.75 6.74 -5.87
C LEU A 219 11.72 8.20 -6.36
N ASP A 220 12.85 8.77 -6.76
CA ASP A 220 12.91 10.15 -7.31
C ASP A 220 12.25 10.28 -8.69
N LEU A 221 12.07 9.17 -9.41
CA LEU A 221 11.34 9.14 -10.68
C LEU A 221 9.82 9.10 -10.49
N CYS A 222 9.34 8.90 -9.26
CA CYS A 222 7.92 8.81 -8.98
C CYS A 222 7.30 10.21 -8.88
N PRO A 223 6.04 10.39 -9.31
CA PRO A 223 5.32 11.65 -9.10
C PRO A 223 5.30 12.05 -7.62
N PRO A 224 5.62 13.31 -7.27
CA PRO A 224 5.52 13.89 -5.93
C PRO A 224 4.28 13.48 -5.13
N SER A 225 3.11 13.53 -5.77
CA SER A 225 1.84 13.18 -5.12
C SER A 225 1.78 11.71 -4.69
N ARG A 226 2.35 10.78 -5.47
CA ARG A 226 2.36 9.36 -5.10
C ARG A 226 3.25 9.10 -3.89
N ILE A 227 4.42 9.73 -3.83
CA ILE A 227 5.32 9.61 -2.67
C ILE A 227 4.65 10.22 -1.43
N ARG A 228 4.02 11.39 -1.58
CA ARG A 228 3.27 12.06 -0.51
C ARG A 228 2.17 11.16 0.07
N ASP A 229 1.30 10.64 -0.80
CA ASP A 229 0.14 9.87 -0.38
C ASP A 229 0.56 8.57 0.32
N GLU A 230 1.67 7.97 -0.10
CA GLU A 230 2.24 6.77 0.53
C GLU A 230 2.94 7.11 1.87
N LEU A 231 3.67 8.22 1.95
CA LEU A 231 4.26 8.69 3.20
C LEU A 231 3.17 9.00 4.25
N LEU A 232 2.09 9.64 3.84
CA LEU A 232 0.94 9.88 4.73
C LEU A 232 0.29 8.58 5.21
N ARG A 233 0.21 7.55 4.36
CA ARG A 233 -0.27 6.21 4.77
C ARG A 233 0.68 5.55 5.77
N ASP A 234 1.99 5.73 5.59
CA ASP A 234 3.01 5.23 6.51
C ASP A 234 2.85 5.88 7.90
N LEU A 235 2.72 7.21 7.95
CA LEU A 235 2.59 7.98 9.19
C LEU A 235 1.25 7.79 9.91
N ARG A 236 0.18 7.44 9.18
CA ARG A 236 -1.15 7.12 9.76
C ARG A 236 -1.33 5.66 10.14
N SER A 237 -0.31 4.82 9.93
CA SER A 237 -0.44 3.36 10.09
C SER A 237 -0.58 2.91 11.54
N GLY A 238 -0.27 3.78 12.52
CA GLY A 238 -0.13 3.42 13.93
C GLY A 238 1.14 2.62 14.24
N LYS A 239 2.04 2.50 13.24
CA LYS A 239 3.35 1.84 13.30
C LYS A 239 4.41 2.71 12.62
N SER A 240 4.31 4.01 12.83
CA SER A 240 5.18 5.05 12.29
C SER A 240 6.59 4.94 12.83
N GLU A 241 6.80 4.65 14.13
CA GLU A 241 8.14 4.51 14.69
C GLU A 241 8.89 3.28 14.13
N PRO A 242 8.29 2.07 14.06
CA PRO A 242 8.91 0.93 13.40
C PRO A 242 9.21 1.19 11.92
N TRP A 243 8.33 1.91 11.22
CA TRP A 243 8.55 2.34 9.85
C TRP A 243 9.77 3.28 9.75
N THR A 244 9.80 4.36 10.56
CA THR A 244 10.90 5.34 10.61
C THR A 244 12.24 4.67 10.88
N ARG A 245 12.28 3.74 11.84
CA ARG A 245 13.47 2.95 12.15
C ARG A 245 13.99 2.18 10.93
N THR A 246 13.09 1.60 10.14
CA THR A 246 13.45 0.80 8.96
C THR A 246 13.95 1.68 7.81
N VAL A 247 13.28 2.80 7.55
CA VAL A 247 13.69 3.72 6.47
C VAL A 247 14.98 4.49 6.79
N LEU A 248 15.26 4.77 8.06
CA LEU A 248 16.53 5.37 8.50
C LEU A 248 17.70 4.40 8.29
N LYS A 249 17.54 3.13 8.69
CA LYS A 249 18.58 2.08 8.51
C LYS A 249 18.93 1.79 7.04
N SER A 250 18.01 2.05 6.11
CA SER A 250 18.14 1.71 4.69
C SER A 250 18.48 2.89 3.79
N ARG A 251 18.67 4.09 4.36
CA ARG A 251 18.78 5.37 3.61
C ARG A 251 17.60 5.66 2.69
N ILE A 252 16.50 4.90 2.80
CA ILE A 252 15.25 5.21 2.09
C ILE A 252 14.70 6.55 2.61
N PHE A 253 14.90 6.86 3.90
CA PHE A 253 14.46 8.12 4.48
C PHE A 253 15.09 9.33 3.77
N THR A 254 16.40 9.32 3.51
CA THR A 254 17.07 10.41 2.79
C THR A 254 16.76 10.39 1.30
N THR A 255 16.40 9.25 0.72
CA THR A 255 15.78 9.26 -0.60
C THR A 255 14.42 9.94 -0.55
N ILE A 256 13.57 9.65 0.43
CA ILE A 256 12.22 10.24 0.62
C ILE A 256 12.26 11.66 1.19
N LEU A 257 13.39 12.16 1.69
CA LEU A 257 13.58 13.55 2.15
C LEU A 257 15.07 13.92 1.99
N PRO A 258 15.53 14.31 0.78
CA PRO A 258 16.95 14.55 0.49
C PRO A 258 17.63 15.56 1.40
N PHE A 259 16.89 16.58 1.84
CA PHE A 259 17.40 17.61 2.75
C PHE A 259 17.81 17.08 4.13
N TYR A 260 17.43 15.86 4.49
CA TYR A 260 17.93 15.20 5.70
C TYR A 260 19.30 14.55 5.53
N ALA A 261 19.85 14.43 4.32
CA ALA A 261 21.13 13.75 4.10
C ALA A 261 22.26 14.38 4.93
N GLU A 262 22.47 15.69 4.80
CA GLU A 262 23.51 16.43 5.53
C GLU A 262 23.28 16.42 7.04
N ILE A 263 22.01 16.52 7.46
CA ILE A 263 21.63 16.54 8.88
C ILE A 263 21.92 15.20 9.55
N LEU A 264 21.58 14.10 8.88
CA LEU A 264 21.75 12.75 9.43
C LEU A 264 23.20 12.27 9.37
N ASP A 265 24.00 12.75 8.43
CA ASP A 265 25.44 12.47 8.33
C ASP A 265 26.30 13.43 9.18
N GLY A 266 25.73 14.53 9.68
CA GLY A 266 26.39 15.52 10.54
C GLY A 266 26.63 15.06 11.99
N ALA A 267 27.32 15.90 12.78
CA ALA A 267 27.72 15.59 14.16
C ALA A 267 26.53 15.26 15.09
N ARG A 268 25.39 15.93 14.89
CA ARG A 268 24.15 15.71 15.64
C ARG A 268 23.22 14.67 15.01
N GLY A 269 23.63 14.00 13.93
CA GLY A 269 22.78 13.08 13.18
C GLY A 269 22.14 11.97 14.02
N ARG A 270 22.91 11.37 14.94
CA ARG A 270 22.36 10.36 15.89
C ARG A 270 21.27 10.92 16.80
N GLN A 271 21.43 12.15 17.29
CA GLN A 271 20.42 12.82 18.10
C GLN A 271 19.16 13.08 17.27
N ARG A 272 19.30 13.58 16.03
CA ARG A 272 18.16 13.82 15.12
C ARG A 272 17.40 12.56 14.76
N GLN A 273 18.09 11.42 14.59
CA GLN A 273 17.44 10.12 14.42
C GLN A 273 16.61 9.73 15.65
N GLN A 274 17.13 9.96 16.86
CA GLN A 274 16.39 9.67 18.10
C GLN A 274 15.16 10.56 18.26
N GLU A 275 15.26 11.84 17.90
CA GLU A 275 14.14 12.78 17.90
C GLU A 275 13.05 12.36 16.91
N LEU A 276 13.42 12.00 15.67
CA LEU A 276 12.49 11.46 14.67
C LEU A 276 11.75 10.22 15.18
N LEU A 277 12.47 9.28 15.81
CA LEU A 277 11.88 8.08 16.42
C LEU A 277 10.96 8.43 17.60
N ALA A 278 11.33 9.41 18.42
CA ALA A 278 10.52 9.84 19.55
C ALA A 278 9.21 10.49 19.10
N LEU A 279 9.26 11.38 18.10
CA LEU A 279 8.08 12.06 17.55
C LEU A 279 7.14 11.09 16.84
N THR A 280 7.68 10.16 16.05
CA THR A 280 6.86 9.15 15.36
C THR A 280 6.25 8.14 16.35
N ARG A 281 6.90 7.88 17.50
CA ARG A 281 6.30 7.12 18.60
C ARG A 281 5.12 7.84 19.26
N VAL A 282 5.14 9.18 19.28
CA VAL A 282 3.97 9.96 19.76
C VAL A 282 2.77 9.71 18.85
N LEU A 283 2.97 9.70 17.52
CA LEU A 283 1.91 9.38 16.56
C LEU A 283 1.32 7.98 16.83
N ASP A 284 2.17 6.99 17.10
CA ASP A 284 1.73 5.63 17.39
C ASP A 284 0.93 5.54 18.70
N ARG A 285 1.32 6.29 19.73
CA ARG A 285 0.56 6.37 20.99
C ARG A 285 -0.80 7.03 20.79
N LEU A 286 -0.86 8.14 20.04
CA LEU A 286 -2.13 8.81 19.72
C LEU A 286 -3.05 7.89 18.90
N HIS A 287 -2.48 7.12 17.98
CA HIS A 287 -3.25 6.12 17.24
C HIS A 287 -3.81 5.04 18.17
N GLY A 288 -2.98 4.52 19.10
CA GLY A 288 -3.39 3.50 20.06
C GLY A 288 -4.41 3.94 21.11
N GLN A 289 -4.59 5.25 21.31
CA GLN A 289 -5.65 5.82 22.16
C GLN A 289 -7.00 5.89 21.45
N SER A 290 -7.05 5.64 20.13
CA SER A 290 -8.32 5.53 19.41
C SER A 290 -9.06 4.26 19.83
N SER A 291 -10.36 4.39 20.08
CA SER A 291 -11.30 3.30 20.34
C SER A 291 -12.29 3.18 19.18
N ASP A 292 -13.13 2.15 19.20
CA ASP A 292 -14.19 1.96 18.21
C ASP A 292 -15.20 3.13 18.21
N ASP A 293 -15.39 3.77 19.37
CA ASP A 293 -16.32 4.91 19.54
C ASP A 293 -15.68 6.28 19.33
N TYR A 294 -14.34 6.37 19.43
CA TYR A 294 -13.61 7.63 19.33
C TYR A 294 -12.27 7.46 18.62
N ARG A 295 -12.16 8.06 17.43
CA ARG A 295 -10.93 8.02 16.62
C ARG A 295 -10.24 9.37 16.63
N ILE A 296 -8.99 9.39 17.05
CA ILE A 296 -8.15 10.59 16.96
C ILE A 296 -7.70 10.72 15.51
N GLU A 297 -8.25 11.70 14.81
CA GLU A 297 -7.81 12.07 13.47
C GLU A 297 -6.68 13.10 13.58
N ILE A 298 -5.47 12.71 13.18
CA ILE A 298 -4.31 13.59 13.18
C ILE A 298 -4.26 14.30 11.82
N PRO A 299 -4.37 15.64 11.78
CA PRO A 299 -4.29 16.39 10.53
C PRO A 299 -2.95 16.21 9.81
N ASP A 300 -2.96 16.26 8.49
CA ASP A 300 -1.80 16.02 7.62
C ASP A 300 -0.62 16.91 7.96
N TYR A 301 -0.89 18.18 8.26
CA TYR A 301 0.15 19.13 8.64
C TYR A 301 0.87 18.68 9.92
N MET A 302 0.16 18.14 10.93
CA MET A 302 0.79 17.64 12.15
C MET A 302 1.65 16.41 11.88
N LEU A 303 1.21 15.52 10.98
CA LEU A 303 2.02 14.37 10.56
C LEU A 303 3.34 14.83 9.93
N PHE A 304 3.29 15.81 9.01
CA PHE A 304 4.49 16.39 8.43
C PHE A 304 5.35 17.13 9.45
N THR A 305 4.73 17.84 10.41
CA THR A 305 5.46 18.53 11.48
C THR A 305 6.35 17.57 12.27
N THR A 306 5.92 16.32 12.53
CA THR A 306 6.78 15.33 13.20
C THR A 306 8.07 15.01 12.45
N LEU A 307 8.04 15.13 11.12
CA LEU A 307 9.19 14.96 10.26
C LEU A 307 9.95 16.26 10.00
N LEU A 308 9.42 17.43 10.38
CA LEU A 308 10.04 18.73 10.11
C LEU A 308 10.65 19.39 11.33
N VAL A 309 10.15 19.11 12.53
CA VAL A 309 10.70 19.68 13.77
C VAL A 309 12.19 19.36 13.93
N PRO A 310 12.68 18.12 13.74
CA PRO A 310 14.12 17.85 13.88
C PRO A 310 14.97 18.56 12.83
N TRP A 311 14.47 18.72 11.60
CA TRP A 311 15.12 19.52 10.55
C TRP A 311 15.19 21.00 10.94
N ALA A 312 14.07 21.56 11.36
CA ALA A 312 13.96 22.97 11.71
C ALA A 312 14.80 23.30 12.96
N GLU A 313 14.89 22.37 13.91
CA GLU A 313 15.75 22.51 15.08
C GLU A 313 17.24 22.47 14.73
N GLU A 314 17.67 21.62 13.78
CA GLU A 314 19.07 21.64 13.32
C GLU A 314 19.41 22.92 12.57
N ARG A 315 18.47 23.41 11.77
CA ARG A 315 18.71 24.55 10.88
C ARG A 315 18.59 25.89 11.58
N PHE A 316 17.67 26.02 12.52
CA PHE A 316 17.27 27.30 13.11
C PHE A 316 17.35 27.34 14.64
N ASP A 317 17.70 26.25 15.34
CA ASP A 317 17.76 26.21 16.81
C ASP A 317 16.44 26.65 17.48
N LEU A 318 15.34 26.22 16.85
CA LEU A 318 13.97 26.70 17.03
C LEU A 318 13.46 26.60 18.49
N LEU A 319 13.84 25.56 19.22
CA LEU A 319 13.43 25.32 20.61
C LEU A 319 14.22 26.16 21.63
N GLN A 320 15.40 26.66 21.27
CA GLN A 320 16.22 27.50 22.15
C GLN A 320 15.96 29.00 21.92
N GLN A 321 15.41 29.37 20.77
CA GLN A 321 15.13 30.75 20.43
C GLN A 321 13.86 31.28 21.12
N ARG A 322 14.02 32.18 22.09
CA ARG A 322 12.92 33.02 22.63
C ARG A 322 12.83 34.32 21.83
N LEU A 323 12.14 34.29 20.69
CA LEU A 323 11.94 35.48 19.85
C LEU A 323 10.60 36.17 20.15
N HIS A 324 10.61 37.50 20.18
CA HIS A 324 9.41 38.34 20.29
C HIS A 324 9.38 39.38 19.16
N GLY A 325 8.17 39.76 18.73
CA GLY A 325 7.97 40.86 17.78
C GLY A 325 8.55 40.60 16.38
N PRO A 326 9.26 41.57 15.75
CA PRO A 326 9.72 41.49 14.36
C PRO A 326 10.64 40.30 14.06
N ALA A 327 11.47 39.89 15.02
CA ALA A 327 12.40 38.78 14.86
C ALA A 327 11.69 37.43 14.65
N HIS A 328 10.54 37.23 15.31
CA HIS A 328 9.69 36.05 15.09
C HIS A 328 9.12 36.02 13.67
N HIS A 329 8.69 37.17 13.14
CA HIS A 329 8.20 37.27 11.76
C HIS A 329 9.29 36.98 10.74
N THR A 330 10.52 37.43 10.98
CA THR A 330 11.66 37.14 10.10
C THR A 330 11.97 35.64 10.08
N LEU A 331 12.11 35.00 11.24
CA LEU A 331 12.38 33.56 11.33
C LEU A 331 11.26 32.74 10.67
N SER A 332 9.99 33.09 10.92
CA SER A 332 8.85 32.41 10.31
C SER A 332 8.87 32.53 8.78
N ARG A 333 9.26 33.70 8.24
CA ARG A 333 9.45 33.89 6.80
C ARG A 333 10.60 33.06 6.23
N GLU A 334 11.72 32.96 6.95
CA GLU A 334 12.88 32.15 6.54
C GLU A 334 12.53 30.66 6.50
N ILE A 335 11.91 30.14 7.55
CA ILE A 335 11.42 28.75 7.59
C ILE A 335 10.46 28.50 6.43
N ARG A 336 9.50 29.39 6.18
CA ARG A 336 8.55 29.23 5.08
C ARG A 336 9.24 29.25 3.72
N ALA A 337 10.22 30.12 3.51
CA ALA A 337 10.98 30.18 2.26
C ALA A 337 11.78 28.91 2.02
N GLU A 338 12.46 28.37 3.04
CA GLU A 338 13.17 27.09 2.93
C GLU A 338 12.20 25.93 2.71
N LEU A 339 11.09 25.86 3.46
CA LEU A 339 10.06 24.83 3.26
C LEU A 339 9.45 24.89 1.85
N ASP A 340 9.18 26.08 1.32
CA ASP A 340 8.67 26.24 -0.04
C ASP A 340 9.68 25.72 -1.06
N SER A 341 10.98 25.96 -0.86
CA SER A 341 12.03 25.39 -1.72
C SER A 341 12.09 23.85 -1.60
N LEU A 342 12.05 23.30 -0.38
CA LEU A 342 12.18 21.87 -0.12
C LEU A 342 10.95 21.05 -0.56
N PHE A 343 9.74 21.60 -0.38
CA PHE A 343 8.48 20.89 -0.62
C PHE A 343 7.82 21.22 -1.95
N SER A 344 8.03 22.41 -2.54
CA SER A 344 7.43 22.72 -3.84
C SER A 344 7.99 21.83 -4.93
N GLU A 345 9.30 21.54 -4.90
CA GLU A 345 9.94 20.66 -5.89
C GLU A 345 9.49 19.20 -5.76
N ARG A 346 9.11 18.76 -4.54
CA ARG A 346 9.05 17.32 -4.23
C ARG A 346 7.72 16.78 -3.74
N PHE A 347 6.83 17.63 -3.23
CA PHE A 347 5.50 17.23 -2.72
C PHE A 347 4.35 18.08 -3.27
N ASN A 348 4.64 19.14 -4.04
CA ASN A 348 3.66 20.03 -4.68
C ASN A 348 2.55 20.48 -3.71
N ILE A 349 2.96 21.03 -2.56
CA ILE A 349 2.09 21.38 -1.42
C ILE A 349 1.16 22.57 -1.71
N LYS A 350 1.41 23.38 -2.75
CA LYS A 350 0.59 24.56 -3.14
C LYS A 350 -0.90 24.29 -3.40
N ARG A 351 -1.34 23.03 -3.38
CA ARG A 351 -2.73 22.62 -3.57
C ARG A 351 -3.48 22.34 -2.25
N LEU A 352 -2.81 22.34 -1.10
CA LEU A 352 -3.45 22.18 0.21
C LEU A 352 -4.28 23.40 0.63
N ASP A 353 -3.85 24.62 0.26
CA ASP A 353 -4.56 25.87 0.59
C ASP A 353 -5.85 26.12 -0.24
N LYS A 354 -6.23 25.20 -1.14
CA LYS A 354 -7.48 25.31 -1.92
C LYS A 354 -8.60 24.37 -1.46
N GLU A 355 -8.30 23.45 -0.55
CA GLU A 355 -9.26 22.43 -0.07
C GLU A 355 -9.39 22.40 1.47
N ALA A 356 -8.75 23.32 2.18
CA ALA A 356 -9.06 23.68 3.58
C ALA A 356 -9.81 25.01 3.60
#